data_AF-A0A1Q9DSX5-F1
#
_entry.id   AF-A0A1Q9DSX5-F1
#
_cell.length_a   1.000
_cell.length_b   1.000
_cell.length_c   1.000
_cell.angle_alpha   90.00
_cell.angle_beta   90.00
_cell.angle_gamma   90.00
#
_symmetry.space_group_name_H-M   'P 1'
#
loop_
_entity.id
_entity.type
_entity.pdbx_description
1 polymer ?
#
loop_
_entity_poly.entity_id
_entity_poly.type
_entity_poly.pdbx_seq_one_letter_code
_entity_poly.pdbx_strand_id
1 'polypeptide(L)'
;MWLLANAQDTCDDLCKFNGYGGCGAGEIARINSTEAVAALLLQEFNITCNTNPNRNEDFGIFYADNDDCWFVDGTVDCTQGLSNVGRRPVCYCEGTTSTTTPDAGWAFGEDQDSCNDFCRFTGFDGCNESMIQEISTYPRAVRLIEGLGMNLTCDAAIRQKDTGVFINPSNVDPSFAQCFSVKGTVDCDVGFSSLKPLCFCSSTTVTTTLSVNWQLGAVGQTCDDVCTNGCVVSEMEQIFRMPRATRLIEGLFGKTCVQGGGSRSNGIFFDPTTGNDGKCFYFDPGAVNCGANDNPSKEAPVCYCAPARI
;
A
#
# COMPACT_ATOMS: atom_id res chain seq x y z
N MET A 1 -10.54 -8.91 -24.85
CA MET A 1 -11.62 -9.08 -23.85
C MET A 1 -12.30 -7.74 -23.65
N TRP A 2 -13.63 -7.68 -23.58
CA TRP A 2 -14.35 -6.44 -23.26
C TRP A 2 -14.49 -6.26 -21.75
N LEU A 3 -14.18 -5.07 -21.25
CA LEU A 3 -14.31 -4.69 -19.85
C LEU A 3 -15.01 -3.32 -19.73
N LEU A 4 -15.77 -3.14 -18.66
CA LEU A 4 -16.44 -1.88 -18.35
C LEU A 4 -15.69 -1.15 -17.22
N ALA A 5 -15.13 0.01 -17.54
CA ALA A 5 -14.35 0.81 -16.60
C ALA A 5 -15.23 1.73 -15.73
N ASN A 6 -14.64 2.35 -14.72
CA ASN A 6 -15.23 3.42 -13.90
C ASN A 6 -15.03 4.79 -14.56
N ALA A 7 -15.74 5.81 -14.07
CA ALA A 7 -15.95 7.06 -14.79
C ALA A 7 -14.72 7.97 -15.02
N GLN A 8 -13.55 7.58 -14.54
CA GLN A 8 -12.29 8.32 -14.69
C GLN A 8 -11.15 7.41 -15.18
N ASP A 9 -11.49 6.19 -15.59
CA ASP A 9 -10.53 5.21 -16.05
C ASP A 9 -10.10 5.48 -17.49
N THR A 10 -8.83 5.26 -17.75
CA THR A 10 -8.34 5.05 -19.12
C THR A 10 -8.48 3.57 -19.45
N CYS A 11 -8.65 3.25 -20.73
CA CYS A 11 -8.74 1.85 -21.13
C CYS A 11 -7.40 1.11 -20.99
N ASP A 12 -6.28 1.80 -21.22
CA ASP A 12 -4.97 1.17 -21.05
C ASP A 12 -4.72 0.80 -19.58
N ASP A 13 -5.14 1.65 -18.65
CA ASP A 13 -5.05 1.43 -17.21
C ASP A 13 -5.88 0.24 -16.76
N LEU A 14 -7.13 0.14 -17.23
CA LEU A 14 -8.02 -0.97 -16.90
C LEU A 14 -7.45 -2.29 -17.43
N CYS A 15 -6.95 -2.29 -18.67
CA CYS A 15 -6.44 -3.49 -19.31
C CYS A 15 -5.19 -4.02 -18.61
N LYS A 16 -4.22 -3.14 -18.32
CA LYS A 16 -3.01 -3.52 -17.58
C LYS A 16 -3.33 -4.02 -16.17
N PHE A 17 -4.26 -3.38 -15.48
CA PHE A 17 -4.71 -3.83 -14.15
C PHE A 17 -5.27 -5.26 -14.18
N ASN A 18 -6.01 -5.63 -15.24
CA ASN A 18 -6.54 -6.97 -15.41
C ASN A 18 -5.53 -7.95 -16.05
N GLY A 19 -4.26 -7.58 -16.13
CA GLY A 19 -3.17 -8.42 -16.62
C GLY A 19 -3.06 -8.56 -18.14
N TYR A 20 -3.73 -7.68 -18.90
CA TYR A 20 -3.61 -7.63 -20.35
C TYR A 20 -2.41 -6.77 -20.78
N GLY A 21 -1.98 -6.92 -22.04
CA GLY A 21 -0.85 -6.17 -22.60
C GLY A 21 -1.17 -4.68 -22.83
N GLY A 22 -2.45 -4.31 -22.87
CA GLY A 22 -2.92 -2.94 -23.02
C GLY A 22 -4.28 -2.85 -23.70
N CYS A 23 -4.63 -1.63 -24.09
CA CYS A 23 -5.89 -1.33 -24.78
C CYS A 23 -5.80 -1.55 -26.30
N GLY A 24 -6.76 -2.28 -26.84
CA GLY A 24 -6.92 -2.51 -28.28
C GLY A 24 -7.76 -1.43 -28.95
N ALA A 25 -7.17 -0.25 -29.17
CA ALA A 25 -7.81 0.90 -29.79
C ALA A 25 -8.51 0.55 -31.12
N GLY A 26 -7.90 -0.33 -31.92
CA GLY A 26 -8.42 -0.73 -33.23
C GLY A 26 -9.74 -1.50 -33.16
N GLU A 27 -9.95 -2.30 -32.12
CA GLU A 27 -11.20 -3.03 -31.93
C GLU A 27 -12.31 -2.10 -31.40
N ILE A 28 -11.96 -1.18 -30.50
CA ILE A 28 -12.88 -0.14 -30.01
C ILE A 28 -13.36 0.74 -31.18
N ALA A 29 -12.45 1.16 -32.07
CA ALA A 29 -12.76 2.02 -33.22
C ALA A 29 -13.68 1.35 -34.26
N ARG A 30 -13.84 0.02 -34.24
CA ARG A 30 -14.78 -0.69 -35.12
C ARG A 30 -16.23 -0.51 -34.70
N ILE A 31 -16.48 -0.15 -33.43
CA ILE A 31 -17.82 0.13 -32.94
C ILE A 31 -18.13 1.60 -33.22
N ASN A 32 -18.86 1.83 -34.31
CA ASN A 32 -19.07 3.16 -34.88
C ASN A 32 -20.55 3.57 -34.98
N SER A 33 -21.42 2.96 -34.18
CA SER A 33 -22.82 3.34 -34.06
C SER A 33 -23.36 3.07 -32.66
N THR A 34 -24.39 3.81 -32.25
CA THR A 34 -25.03 3.61 -30.94
C THR A 34 -25.74 2.26 -30.84
N GLU A 35 -26.24 1.70 -31.94
CA GLU A 35 -26.81 0.34 -31.98
C GLU A 35 -25.73 -0.72 -31.75
N ALA A 36 -24.54 -0.54 -32.32
CA ALA A 36 -23.43 -1.46 -32.11
C ALA A 36 -22.92 -1.41 -30.66
N VAL A 37 -22.89 -0.22 -30.04
CA VAL A 37 -22.59 -0.07 -28.61
C VAL A 37 -23.66 -0.73 -27.75
N ALA A 38 -24.94 -0.50 -28.03
CA ALA A 38 -26.04 -1.09 -27.27
C ALA A 38 -26.03 -2.63 -27.35
N ALA A 39 -25.75 -3.19 -28.53
CA ALA A 39 -25.59 -4.62 -28.72
C ALA A 39 -24.41 -5.18 -27.91
N LEU A 40 -23.25 -4.50 -27.95
CA LEU A 40 -22.08 -4.87 -27.17
C LEU A 40 -22.37 -4.87 -25.66
N LEU A 41 -22.96 -3.79 -25.14
CA LEU A 41 -23.26 -3.67 -23.71
C LEU A 41 -24.24 -4.72 -23.22
N LEU A 42 -25.26 -5.03 -24.03
CA LEU A 42 -26.22 -6.07 -23.72
C LEU A 42 -25.56 -7.45 -23.72
N GLN A 43 -24.72 -7.73 -24.71
CA GLN A 43 -24.08 -9.03 -24.88
C GLN A 43 -23.02 -9.30 -23.80
N GLU A 44 -22.15 -8.34 -23.52
CA GLU A 44 -20.97 -8.55 -22.67
C GLU A 44 -21.23 -8.20 -21.20
N PHE A 45 -22.13 -7.26 -20.91
CA PHE A 45 -22.36 -6.74 -19.56
C PHE A 45 -23.81 -6.82 -19.08
N ASN A 46 -24.74 -7.29 -19.93
CA ASN A 46 -26.18 -7.30 -19.63
C ASN A 46 -26.73 -5.91 -19.27
N ILE A 47 -26.24 -4.87 -19.94
CA ILE A 47 -26.64 -3.47 -19.77
C ILE A 47 -27.43 -3.01 -20.99
N THR A 48 -28.57 -2.39 -20.78
CA THR A 48 -29.36 -1.72 -21.82
C THR A 48 -29.03 -0.24 -21.87
N CYS A 49 -29.12 0.37 -23.05
CA CYS A 49 -28.96 1.81 -23.19
C CYS A 49 -29.81 2.38 -24.33
N ASN A 50 -30.02 3.70 -24.28
CA ASN A 50 -30.71 4.49 -25.28
C ASN A 50 -29.86 4.58 -26.55
N THR A 51 -30.46 4.24 -27.69
CA THR A 51 -29.80 4.25 -29.00
C THR A 51 -29.83 5.61 -29.71
N ASN A 52 -30.19 6.68 -29.00
CA ASN A 52 -30.15 8.03 -29.57
C ASN A 52 -28.73 8.36 -30.06
N PRO A 53 -28.56 8.90 -31.28
CA PRO A 53 -27.24 9.10 -31.89
C PRO A 53 -26.45 10.15 -31.12
N ASN A 54 -25.67 9.67 -30.17
CA ASN A 54 -24.85 10.45 -29.27
C ASN A 54 -23.39 10.26 -29.69
N ARG A 55 -22.86 11.24 -30.43
CA ARG A 55 -21.48 11.23 -30.93
C ARG A 55 -20.56 11.93 -29.95
N ASN A 56 -19.42 11.31 -29.66
CA ASN A 56 -18.32 11.97 -28.98
C ASN A 56 -17.14 12.10 -29.95
N GLU A 57 -16.56 13.28 -30.04
CA GLU A 57 -15.41 13.53 -30.92
C GLU A 57 -14.10 13.07 -30.27
N ASP A 58 -14.08 12.90 -28.94
CA ASP A 58 -12.81 12.86 -28.21
C ASP A 58 -12.54 11.59 -27.40
N PHE A 59 -13.51 10.68 -27.21
CA PHE A 59 -13.29 9.55 -26.27
C PHE A 59 -14.15 8.34 -26.57
N GLY A 60 -13.47 7.19 -26.72
CA GLY A 60 -13.93 5.78 -26.73
C GLY A 60 -15.43 5.44 -26.89
N ILE A 61 -15.76 4.20 -26.59
CA ILE A 61 -17.15 3.83 -26.33
C ILE A 61 -17.39 4.10 -24.84
N PHE A 62 -18.50 4.72 -24.45
CA PHE A 62 -18.84 4.84 -23.04
C PHE A 62 -20.34 4.77 -22.77
N TYR A 63 -20.64 4.33 -21.56
CA TYR A 63 -21.96 4.22 -20.97
C TYR A 63 -22.12 5.29 -19.87
N ALA A 64 -23.21 6.04 -19.88
CA ALA A 64 -23.49 7.03 -18.85
C ALA A 64 -24.62 6.56 -17.92
N ASP A 65 -24.61 7.02 -16.66
CA ASP A 65 -25.58 6.60 -15.62
C ASP A 65 -27.04 6.98 -15.93
N ASN A 66 -27.29 7.78 -16.97
CA ASN A 66 -28.61 8.13 -17.49
C ASN A 66 -29.08 7.21 -18.64
N ASP A 67 -28.52 6.00 -18.71
CA ASP A 67 -28.74 5.00 -19.76
C ASP A 67 -28.34 5.45 -21.17
N ASP A 68 -27.51 6.49 -21.33
CA ASP A 68 -27.07 6.93 -22.65
C ASP A 68 -25.79 6.23 -23.11
N CYS A 69 -25.81 5.76 -24.36
CA CYS A 69 -24.66 5.17 -25.04
C CYS A 69 -24.00 6.13 -26.02
N TRP A 70 -22.68 6.15 -26.03
CA TRP A 70 -21.88 7.00 -26.90
C TRP A 70 -20.83 6.17 -27.63
N PHE A 71 -20.55 6.57 -28.88
CA PHE A 71 -19.49 5.98 -29.69
C PHE A 71 -18.56 7.08 -30.23
N VAL A 72 -17.34 6.69 -30.60
CA VAL A 72 -16.37 7.57 -31.27
C VAL A 72 -16.58 7.56 -32.77
N ASP A 73 -16.57 8.74 -33.36
CA ASP A 73 -16.35 8.93 -34.80
C ASP A 73 -14.96 9.56 -35.01
N GLY A 74 -13.91 8.74 -34.98
CA GLY A 74 -12.53 9.24 -34.86
C GLY A 74 -11.51 8.25 -34.30
N THR A 75 -10.36 8.77 -33.85
CA THR A 75 -9.26 7.97 -33.29
C THR A 75 -9.52 7.69 -31.81
N VAL A 76 -9.38 6.44 -31.38
CA VAL A 76 -9.52 6.07 -29.97
C VAL A 76 -8.20 6.34 -29.24
N ASP A 77 -8.23 7.26 -28.26
CA ASP A 77 -7.15 7.44 -27.30
C ASP A 77 -7.39 6.54 -26.07
N CYS A 78 -6.54 5.53 -25.91
CA CYS A 78 -6.60 4.61 -24.79
C CYS A 78 -6.04 5.15 -23.47
N THR A 79 -5.33 6.28 -23.52
CA THR A 79 -4.61 6.89 -22.39
C THR A 79 -5.35 8.07 -21.79
N GLN A 80 -6.38 8.56 -22.46
CA GLN A 80 -7.19 9.68 -21.98
C GLN A 80 -8.34 9.16 -21.11
N GLY A 81 -8.40 9.64 -19.87
CA GLY A 81 -9.53 9.36 -18.98
C GLY A 81 -10.70 10.30 -19.27
N LEU A 82 -11.92 9.85 -19.00
CA LEU A 82 -13.11 10.70 -19.07
C LEU A 82 -13.08 11.69 -17.89
N SER A 83 -13.12 12.99 -18.17
CA SER A 83 -13.11 14.03 -17.13
C SER A 83 -14.46 14.21 -16.42
N ASN A 84 -15.50 13.52 -16.87
CA ASN A 84 -16.88 13.72 -16.43
C ASN A 84 -17.33 12.56 -15.52
N VAL A 85 -17.64 12.92 -14.26
CA VAL A 85 -18.25 12.02 -13.28
C VAL A 85 -19.55 11.44 -13.86
N GLY A 86 -19.64 10.11 -13.94
CA GLY A 86 -20.82 9.38 -14.41
C GLY A 86 -20.76 8.81 -15.83
N ARG A 87 -19.61 8.86 -16.52
CA ARG A 87 -19.40 8.22 -17.84
C ARG A 87 -18.36 7.12 -17.77
N ARG A 88 -18.77 5.87 -17.93
CA ARG A 88 -17.96 4.65 -17.82
C ARG A 88 -17.44 4.20 -19.19
N PRO A 89 -16.12 4.22 -19.43
CA PRO A 89 -15.55 3.73 -20.69
C PRO A 89 -15.76 2.23 -20.85
N VAL A 90 -16.02 1.80 -22.09
CA VAL A 90 -16.06 0.40 -22.50
C VAL A 90 -14.76 0.12 -23.25
N CYS A 91 -13.95 -0.78 -22.69
CA CYS A 91 -12.58 -1.00 -23.11
C CYS A 91 -12.41 -2.39 -23.69
N TYR A 92 -11.66 -2.48 -24.79
CA TYR A 92 -11.17 -3.74 -25.31
C TYR A 92 -9.72 -3.94 -24.89
N CYS A 93 -9.43 -5.05 -24.23
CA CYS A 93 -8.10 -5.40 -23.77
C CYS A 93 -7.47 -6.48 -24.65
N GLU A 94 -6.25 -6.21 -25.11
CA GLU A 94 -5.46 -7.05 -26.01
C GLU A 94 -4.31 -7.76 -25.27
N GLY A 95 -3.87 -8.87 -25.86
CA GLY A 95 -2.81 -9.70 -25.30
C GLY A 95 -3.34 -10.84 -24.44
N THR A 96 -2.43 -11.74 -24.07
CA THR A 96 -2.70 -12.78 -23.09
C THR A 96 -2.81 -12.16 -21.71
N THR A 97 -3.73 -12.64 -20.89
CA THR A 97 -3.67 -12.40 -19.45
C THR A 97 -2.36 -13.00 -18.95
N SER A 98 -1.34 -12.17 -18.71
CA SER A 98 -0.41 -12.53 -17.65
C SER A 98 -1.28 -12.57 -16.40
N THR A 99 -1.35 -13.70 -15.72
CA THR A 99 -1.97 -13.79 -14.40
C THR A 99 -1.21 -12.88 -13.45
N THR A 100 -1.48 -11.58 -13.51
CA THR A 100 -1.20 -10.58 -12.50
C THR A 100 -2.51 -10.30 -11.78
N THR A 101 -3.23 -11.35 -11.39
CA THR A 101 -4.04 -11.22 -10.17
C THR A 101 -3.08 -10.64 -9.13
N PRO A 102 -3.37 -9.49 -8.51
CA PRO A 102 -2.45 -8.84 -7.58
C PRO A 102 -2.32 -9.60 -6.25
N ASP A 103 -2.13 -10.93 -6.29
CA ASP A 103 -2.37 -11.80 -5.14
C ASP A 103 -1.10 -12.41 -4.54
N ALA A 104 0.07 -11.88 -4.86
CA ALA A 104 1.26 -12.12 -4.04
C ALA A 104 2.13 -10.86 -4.02
N GLY A 105 2.06 -10.11 -2.91
CA GLY A 105 2.98 -9.01 -2.62
C GLY A 105 2.31 -7.71 -2.21
N TRP A 106 1.06 -7.44 -2.59
CA TRP A 106 0.36 -6.23 -2.15
C TRP A 106 -0.16 -6.37 -0.72
N ALA A 107 0.18 -5.39 0.12
CA ALA A 107 -0.31 -5.31 1.49
C ALA A 107 -0.27 -3.87 1.98
N PHE A 108 -1.10 -3.57 2.97
CA PHE A 108 -1.02 -2.30 3.68
C PHE A 108 0.00 -2.41 4.80
N GLY A 109 0.96 -1.48 4.81
CA GLY A 109 1.74 -1.22 6.00
C GLY A 109 0.86 -0.64 7.10
N GLU A 110 1.38 -0.62 8.32
CA GLU A 110 0.69 0.06 9.42
C GLU A 110 0.96 1.56 9.40
N ASP A 111 0.33 2.30 10.32
CA ASP A 111 0.63 3.72 10.48
C ASP A 111 2.13 3.88 10.72
N GLN A 112 2.74 4.84 10.02
CA GLN A 112 4.17 5.19 10.13
C GLN A 112 5.16 4.17 9.52
N ASP A 113 4.68 3.03 8.98
CA ASP A 113 5.55 2.15 8.19
C ASP A 113 6.05 2.89 6.93
N SER A 114 7.29 2.62 6.53
CA SER A 114 7.70 2.70 5.13
C SER A 114 7.41 1.37 4.44
N CYS A 115 7.39 1.32 3.11
CA CYS A 115 7.17 0.05 2.42
C CYS A 115 8.33 -0.92 2.55
N ASN A 116 9.57 -0.44 2.53
CA ASN A 116 10.72 -1.30 2.82
C ASN A 116 10.66 -1.86 4.24
N ASP A 117 10.16 -1.07 5.19
CA ASP A 117 10.04 -1.46 6.58
C ASP A 117 9.06 -2.60 6.78
N PHE A 118 7.87 -2.45 6.21
CA PHE A 118 6.83 -3.47 6.23
C PHE A 118 7.26 -4.75 5.52
N CYS A 119 7.83 -4.65 4.32
CA CYS A 119 8.18 -5.81 3.50
C CYS A 119 9.31 -6.63 4.11
N ARG A 120 10.34 -5.99 4.66
CA ARG A 120 11.42 -6.70 5.37
C ARG A 120 10.93 -7.41 6.62
N PHE A 121 10.03 -6.77 7.36
CA PHE A 121 9.44 -7.40 8.53
C PHE A 121 8.64 -8.66 8.20
N THR A 122 7.90 -8.64 7.08
CA THR A 122 7.09 -9.77 6.63
C THR A 122 7.91 -10.85 5.90
N GLY A 123 9.24 -10.75 5.91
CA GLY A 123 10.16 -11.75 5.37
C GLY A 123 10.46 -11.59 3.88
N PHE A 124 10.20 -10.42 3.30
CA PHE A 124 10.60 -10.09 1.93
C PHE A 124 11.88 -9.25 1.90
N ASP A 125 12.60 -9.20 0.79
CA ASP A 125 13.87 -8.44 0.70
C ASP A 125 13.67 -6.90 0.81
N GLY A 126 12.48 -6.46 0.42
CA GLY A 126 12.09 -5.06 0.38
C GLY A 126 10.86 -4.84 -0.49
N CYS A 127 10.50 -3.57 -0.66
CA CYS A 127 9.43 -3.20 -1.56
C CYS A 127 9.88 -3.29 -3.04
N ASN A 128 8.92 -3.22 -3.97
CA ASN A 128 9.16 -2.95 -5.37
C ASN A 128 8.62 -1.56 -5.77
N GLU A 129 9.52 -0.58 -5.84
CA GLU A 129 9.16 0.80 -6.22
C GLU A 129 8.54 0.89 -7.62
N SER A 130 9.03 0.10 -8.59
CA SER A 130 8.50 0.11 -9.95
C SER A 130 7.05 -0.33 -10.00
N MET A 131 6.70 -1.37 -9.23
CA MET A 131 5.34 -1.90 -9.18
C MET A 131 4.39 -0.92 -8.47
N ILE A 132 4.88 -0.28 -7.40
CA ILE A 132 4.14 0.79 -6.71
C ILE A 132 3.94 1.97 -7.66
N GLN A 133 4.99 2.39 -8.39
CA GLN A 133 4.92 3.51 -9.32
C GLN A 133 3.87 3.26 -10.42
N GLU A 134 3.81 2.05 -10.97
CA GLU A 134 2.88 1.67 -12.03
C GLU A 134 1.40 1.75 -11.61
N ILE A 135 1.10 1.46 -10.34
CA ILE A 135 -0.26 1.45 -9.80
C ILE A 135 -0.59 2.74 -9.04
N SER A 136 0.42 3.56 -8.72
CA SER A 136 0.27 4.75 -7.88
C SER A 136 -0.48 5.92 -8.49
N THR A 137 -0.77 5.86 -9.79
CA THR A 137 -1.58 6.86 -10.46
C THR A 137 -3.05 6.65 -10.17
N TYR A 138 -3.76 7.77 -10.00
CA TYR A 138 -5.21 7.73 -10.06
C TYR A 138 -5.65 7.40 -11.49
N PRO A 139 -6.64 6.50 -11.72
CA PRO A 139 -7.49 5.79 -10.74
C PRO A 139 -7.02 4.38 -10.34
N ARG A 140 -5.88 3.90 -10.87
CA ARG A 140 -5.37 2.53 -10.63
C ARG A 140 -5.22 2.20 -9.14
N ALA A 141 -4.71 3.15 -8.35
CA ALA A 141 -4.52 2.97 -6.91
C ALA A 141 -5.84 2.65 -6.18
N VAL A 142 -6.94 3.30 -6.55
CA VAL A 142 -8.25 3.10 -5.90
C VAL A 142 -8.78 1.69 -6.15
N ARG A 143 -8.70 1.20 -7.39
CA ARG A 143 -9.12 -0.17 -7.73
C ARG A 143 -8.32 -1.23 -7.00
N LEU A 144 -7.01 -1.03 -6.85
CA LEU A 144 -6.21 -1.95 -6.07
C LEU A 144 -6.66 -1.96 -4.61
N ILE A 145 -6.91 -0.79 -4.01
CA ILE A 145 -7.38 -0.67 -2.63
C ILE A 145 -8.74 -1.38 -2.45
N GLU A 146 -9.70 -1.15 -3.35
CA GLU A 146 -11.03 -1.79 -3.33
C GLU A 146 -10.94 -3.30 -3.60
N GLY A 147 -10.07 -3.71 -4.54
CA GLY A 147 -9.88 -5.10 -4.95
C GLY A 147 -9.16 -5.97 -3.91
N LEU A 148 -8.34 -5.37 -3.03
CA LEU A 148 -7.70 -6.05 -1.90
C LEU A 148 -8.68 -6.41 -0.77
N GLY A 149 -9.99 -6.21 -0.96
CA GLY A 149 -11.04 -6.71 -0.07
C GLY A 149 -11.20 -5.90 1.22
N MET A 150 -10.58 -4.72 1.29
CA MET A 150 -10.95 -3.75 2.31
C MET A 150 -12.27 -3.12 1.90
N ASN A 151 -13.29 -3.17 2.77
CA ASN A 151 -14.54 -2.40 2.62
C ASN A 151 -14.29 -0.89 2.78
N LEU A 152 -13.29 -0.34 2.09
CA LEU A 152 -12.84 1.03 2.19
C LEU A 152 -13.18 1.75 0.89
N THR A 153 -14.11 2.70 0.98
CA THR A 153 -14.42 3.61 -0.12
C THR A 153 -13.45 4.79 -0.04
N CYS A 154 -12.68 5.02 -1.11
CA CYS A 154 -11.83 6.20 -1.22
C CYS A 154 -12.69 7.45 -1.49
N ASP A 155 -12.54 8.50 -0.68
CA ASP A 155 -13.15 9.81 -0.97
C ASP A 155 -12.65 10.34 -2.32
N ALA A 156 -13.55 10.83 -3.17
CA ALA A 156 -13.29 11.32 -4.52
C ALA A 156 -12.28 12.48 -4.57
N ALA A 157 -12.06 13.16 -3.44
CA ALA A 157 -11.03 14.17 -3.28
C ALA A 157 -9.65 13.54 -2.99
N ILE A 158 -9.09 12.80 -3.96
CA ILE A 158 -7.74 12.25 -3.81
C ILE A 158 -6.74 13.39 -3.81
N ARG A 159 -6.09 13.57 -2.67
CA ARG A 159 -5.03 14.55 -2.51
C ARG A 159 -3.74 13.94 -3.03
N GLN A 160 -3.09 14.63 -3.95
CA GLN A 160 -1.80 14.21 -4.47
C GLN A 160 -0.72 14.40 -3.40
N LYS A 161 0.16 13.40 -3.26
CA LYS A 161 1.40 13.49 -2.49
C LYS A 161 2.60 13.38 -3.43
N ASP A 162 3.71 13.96 -3.01
CA ASP A 162 4.94 13.98 -3.83
C ASP A 162 5.57 12.58 -3.96
N THR A 163 5.29 11.67 -3.01
CA THR A 163 5.76 10.28 -2.99
C THR A 163 4.65 9.35 -2.47
N GLY A 164 4.67 8.06 -2.84
CA GLY A 164 3.85 6.93 -2.31
C GLY A 164 2.30 6.94 -2.43
N VAL A 165 1.69 5.75 -2.38
CA VAL A 165 0.24 5.57 -2.25
C VAL A 165 -0.10 5.36 -0.78
N PHE A 166 -1.04 6.14 -0.27
CA PHE A 166 -1.40 6.09 1.14
C PHE A 166 -2.90 6.08 1.37
N ILE A 167 -3.30 5.48 2.49
CA ILE A 167 -4.66 5.59 3.02
C ILE A 167 -4.62 6.22 4.41
N ASN A 168 -5.61 7.07 4.68
CA ASN A 168 -5.93 7.60 6.00
C ASN A 168 -7.34 7.10 6.37
N PRO A 169 -7.46 6.00 7.15
CA PRO A 169 -8.75 5.51 7.61
C PRO A 169 -9.48 6.60 8.40
N SER A 170 -10.79 6.75 8.18
CA SER A 170 -11.58 7.70 8.95
C SER A 170 -11.78 7.20 10.38
N ASN A 171 -11.50 8.07 11.35
CA ASN A 171 -11.76 7.81 12.77
C ASN A 171 -13.27 7.78 13.10
N VAL A 172 -14.13 8.15 12.15
CA VAL A 172 -15.59 8.26 12.33
C VAL A 172 -16.31 7.10 11.67
N ASP A 173 -15.85 6.66 10.50
CA ASP A 173 -16.38 5.51 9.78
C ASP A 173 -15.22 4.69 9.19
N PRO A 174 -14.91 3.50 9.74
CA PRO A 174 -13.81 2.67 9.25
C PRO A 174 -14.03 2.15 7.82
N SER A 175 -15.22 2.35 7.25
CA SER A 175 -15.57 2.02 5.85
C SER A 175 -15.16 3.12 4.86
N PHE A 176 -14.67 4.26 5.35
CA PHE A 176 -14.20 5.39 4.54
C PHE A 176 -12.72 5.70 4.83
N ALA A 177 -11.94 5.93 3.78
CA ALA A 177 -10.58 6.45 3.90
C ALA A 177 -10.34 7.62 2.94
N GLN A 178 -9.48 8.55 3.35
CA GLN A 178 -8.85 9.46 2.40
C GLN A 178 -7.71 8.71 1.72
N CYS A 179 -7.79 8.58 0.40
CA CYS A 179 -6.75 7.95 -0.40
C CYS A 179 -5.86 9.02 -1.03
N PHE A 180 -4.56 8.76 -1.05
CA PHE A 180 -3.55 9.65 -1.61
C PHE A 180 -2.83 8.91 -2.73
N SER A 181 -2.75 9.55 -3.90
CA SER A 181 -2.01 9.04 -5.06
C SER A 181 -0.72 9.82 -5.27
N VAL A 182 0.20 9.22 -6.01
CA VAL A 182 1.53 9.79 -6.26
C VAL A 182 1.46 10.76 -7.42
N LYS A 183 2.07 11.95 -7.24
CA LYS A 183 2.41 12.88 -8.32
C LYS A 183 3.87 12.79 -8.76
N GLY A 184 4.77 12.36 -7.86
CA GLY A 184 6.21 12.27 -8.10
C GLY A 184 6.74 10.84 -8.21
N THR A 185 7.94 10.63 -7.68
CA THR A 185 8.60 9.32 -7.67
C THR A 185 8.21 8.57 -6.40
N VAL A 186 7.94 7.28 -6.52
CA VAL A 186 7.79 6.41 -5.36
C VAL A 186 9.14 6.28 -4.66
N ASP A 187 9.13 6.45 -3.34
CA ASP A 187 10.25 6.21 -2.45
C ASP A 187 9.75 5.29 -1.34
N CYS A 188 10.30 4.10 -1.27
CA CYS A 188 9.87 3.09 -0.31
C CYS A 188 10.41 3.25 1.10
N ASP A 189 11.34 4.17 1.33
CA ASP A 189 11.89 4.48 2.65
C ASP A 189 11.11 5.60 3.35
N VAL A 190 10.17 6.24 2.64
CA VAL A 190 9.28 7.27 3.20
C VAL A 190 8.11 6.63 3.94
N GLY A 191 8.01 6.94 5.24
CA GLY A 191 6.81 6.73 6.05
C GLY A 191 6.17 8.06 6.43
N PHE A 192 4.86 8.07 6.64
CA PHE A 192 4.13 9.26 7.11
C PHE A 192 3.46 8.98 8.47
N SER A 193 3.52 9.96 9.37
CA SER A 193 3.18 9.84 10.80
C SER A 193 1.73 9.42 11.11
N SER A 194 0.83 9.46 10.13
CA SER A 194 -0.60 9.17 10.30
C SER A 194 -1.24 8.56 9.05
N LEU A 195 -0.44 7.92 8.19
CA LEU A 195 -0.94 7.30 6.98
C LEU A 195 -0.39 5.88 6.87
N LYS A 196 -1.22 4.96 6.37
CA LYS A 196 -0.80 3.60 6.05
C LYS A 196 -0.32 3.55 4.59
N PRO A 197 0.90 3.07 4.31
CA PRO A 197 1.35 2.92 2.95
C PRO A 197 0.72 1.68 2.30
N LEU A 198 0.38 1.76 1.01
CA LEU A 198 0.11 0.59 0.19
C LEU A 198 1.42 0.12 -0.44
N CYS A 199 1.84 -1.09 -0.07
CA CYS A 199 3.15 -1.62 -0.40
C CYS A 199 3.06 -2.84 -1.28
N PHE A 200 3.99 -2.96 -2.23
CA PHE A 200 4.26 -4.20 -2.93
C PHE A 200 5.57 -4.79 -2.46
N CYS A 201 5.51 -5.91 -1.75
CA CYS A 201 6.68 -6.65 -1.30
C CYS A 201 7.19 -7.58 -2.41
N SER A 202 8.49 -7.51 -2.69
CA SER A 202 9.11 -8.34 -3.72
C SER A 202 8.94 -9.83 -3.41
N SER A 203 8.73 -10.68 -4.43
CA SER A 203 8.47 -12.12 -4.27
C SER A 203 9.65 -12.94 -3.74
N THR A 204 10.79 -12.30 -3.48
CA THR A 204 11.95 -12.96 -2.88
C THR A 204 11.73 -12.99 -1.37
N THR A 205 11.23 -14.11 -0.87
CA THR A 205 11.22 -14.37 0.57
C THR A 205 12.65 -14.58 1.04
N VAL A 206 13.13 -13.64 1.84
CA VAL A 206 14.34 -13.85 2.61
C VAL A 206 13.89 -14.58 3.86
N THR A 207 14.48 -15.73 4.18
CA THR A 207 14.33 -16.28 5.52
C THR A 207 15.10 -15.37 6.48
N THR A 208 14.53 -14.21 6.79
CA THR A 208 14.95 -13.42 7.94
C THR A 208 14.46 -14.19 9.15
N THR A 209 15.26 -15.16 9.59
CA THR A 209 15.29 -15.47 11.01
C THR A 209 15.62 -14.14 11.69
N LEU A 210 14.61 -13.49 12.26
CA LEU A 210 14.83 -12.41 13.21
C LEU A 210 15.92 -12.90 14.17
N SER A 211 17.07 -12.24 14.10
CA SER A 211 18.34 -12.77 14.60
C SER A 211 18.25 -13.10 16.09
N VAL A 212 18.81 -14.25 16.49
CA VAL A 212 19.02 -14.67 17.91
C VAL A 212 19.83 -13.67 18.74
N ASN A 213 20.34 -12.62 18.10
CA ASN A 213 21.10 -11.55 18.73
C ASN A 213 20.22 -10.49 19.40
N TRP A 214 18.91 -10.45 19.11
CA TRP A 214 17.98 -9.59 19.83
C TRP A 214 17.66 -10.18 21.20
N GLN A 215 17.83 -9.36 22.24
CA GLN A 215 17.59 -9.75 23.62
C GLN A 215 16.71 -8.73 24.33
N LEU A 216 15.79 -9.23 25.16
CA LEU A 216 15.04 -8.42 26.11
C LEU A 216 15.71 -8.56 27.48
N GLY A 217 16.21 -7.44 28.00
CA GLY A 217 16.80 -7.37 29.35
C GLY A 217 15.76 -7.47 30.46
N ALA A 218 16.24 -7.53 31.69
CA ALA A 218 15.40 -7.35 32.87
C ALA A 218 15.13 -5.85 33.12
N VAL A 219 14.06 -5.56 33.89
CA VAL A 219 13.76 -4.20 34.32
C VAL A 219 14.95 -3.60 35.07
N GLY A 220 15.35 -2.40 34.65
CA GLY A 220 16.45 -1.64 35.24
C GLY A 220 17.83 -1.92 34.68
N GLN A 221 17.96 -2.88 33.76
CA GLN A 221 19.21 -3.10 33.03
C GLN A 221 19.39 -2.09 31.89
N THR A 222 20.62 -1.96 31.43
CA THR A 222 21.02 -1.28 30.19
C THR A 222 21.39 -2.31 29.12
N CYS A 223 21.57 -1.91 27.87
CA CYS A 223 22.04 -2.85 26.84
C CYS A 223 23.49 -3.28 27.03
N ASP A 224 24.31 -2.48 27.70
CA ASP A 224 25.65 -2.88 28.12
C ASP A 224 25.62 -4.01 29.18
N ASP A 225 24.60 -4.05 30.04
CA ASP A 225 24.40 -5.14 31.00
C ASP A 225 23.94 -6.44 30.31
N VAL A 226 23.09 -6.32 29.29
CA VAL A 226 22.48 -7.44 28.57
C VAL A 226 23.47 -8.06 27.58
N CYS A 227 24.15 -7.22 26.79
CA CYS A 227 25.00 -7.66 25.70
C CYS A 227 26.44 -7.92 26.14
N THR A 228 26.71 -9.16 26.57
CA THR A 228 28.06 -9.62 26.98
C THR A 228 29.17 -9.41 25.93
N ASN A 229 28.83 -9.42 24.64
CA ASN A 229 29.78 -9.20 23.53
C ASN A 229 29.72 -7.77 22.95
N GLY A 230 29.02 -6.86 23.64
CA GLY A 230 28.79 -5.50 23.20
C GLY A 230 27.46 -5.32 22.46
N CYS A 231 26.90 -4.13 22.59
CA CYS A 231 25.66 -3.71 21.97
C CYS A 231 25.93 -3.05 20.60
N VAL A 232 25.11 -3.40 19.59
CA VAL A 232 25.27 -2.92 18.21
C VAL A 232 24.27 -1.80 17.92
N VAL A 233 24.71 -0.56 18.15
CA VAL A 233 23.90 0.66 17.95
C VAL A 233 23.28 0.71 16.55
N SER A 234 24.04 0.44 15.50
CA SER A 234 23.58 0.57 14.11
C SER A 234 22.42 -0.36 13.74
N GLU A 235 22.26 -1.49 14.43
CA GLU A 235 21.15 -2.43 14.23
C GLU A 235 19.91 -1.99 15.01
N MET A 236 20.12 -1.49 16.23
CA MET A 236 19.06 -0.86 17.02
C MET A 236 18.52 0.39 16.31
N GLU A 237 19.39 1.13 15.66
CA GLU A 237 19.08 2.25 14.77
C GLU A 237 18.40 1.88 13.47
N GLN A 238 18.08 0.61 13.19
CA GLN A 238 17.24 0.26 12.05
C GLN A 238 15.79 -0.07 12.47
N ILE A 239 15.57 -0.54 13.70
CA ILE A 239 14.27 -1.07 14.18
C ILE A 239 13.44 -0.03 14.94
N PHE A 240 13.93 1.20 15.04
CA PHE A 240 13.47 2.22 15.99
C PHE A 240 12.17 2.95 15.69
N ARG A 241 11.66 2.84 14.46
CA ARG A 241 10.41 3.48 14.09
C ARG A 241 9.25 2.58 14.48
N MET A 242 8.18 3.17 15.05
CA MET A 242 6.90 2.47 15.05
C MET A 242 6.52 2.13 13.61
N PRO A 243 5.99 0.93 13.35
CA PRO A 243 5.67 -0.19 14.27
C PRO A 243 6.78 -1.26 14.46
N ARG A 244 7.99 -1.10 13.87
CA ARG A 244 9.05 -2.13 13.85
C ARG A 244 9.45 -2.62 15.25
N ALA A 245 9.61 -1.71 16.21
CA ALA A 245 9.95 -2.04 17.60
C ALA A 245 8.86 -2.88 18.30
N THR A 246 7.58 -2.53 18.09
CA THR A 246 6.44 -3.30 18.61
C THR A 246 6.44 -4.72 18.08
N ARG A 247 6.63 -4.88 16.77
CA ARG A 247 6.62 -6.19 16.12
C ARG A 247 7.82 -7.04 16.52
N LEU A 248 8.99 -6.43 16.75
CA LEU A 248 10.15 -7.11 17.32
C LEU A 248 9.81 -7.68 18.71
N ILE A 249 9.19 -6.87 19.57
CA ILE A 249 8.85 -7.24 20.94
C ILE A 249 7.80 -8.35 20.98
N GLU A 250 6.74 -8.22 20.17
CA GLU A 250 5.67 -9.20 20.05
C GLU A 250 6.15 -10.50 19.43
N GLY A 251 6.86 -10.42 18.30
CA GLY A 251 7.29 -11.57 17.52
C GLY A 251 8.42 -12.38 18.17
N LEU A 252 9.43 -11.73 18.76
CA LEU A 252 10.58 -12.44 19.34
C LEU A 252 10.41 -12.79 20.80
N PHE A 253 9.73 -11.95 21.58
CA PHE A 253 9.67 -12.12 23.04
C PHE A 253 8.27 -12.51 23.55
N GLY A 254 7.27 -12.60 22.67
CA GLY A 254 5.90 -12.99 23.05
C GLY A 254 5.24 -12.02 24.03
N LYS A 255 5.58 -10.73 23.94
CA LYS A 255 5.06 -9.65 24.79
C LYS A 255 4.08 -8.80 24.00
N THR A 256 2.98 -8.34 24.60
CA THR A 256 1.99 -7.50 23.93
C THR A 256 2.25 -6.02 24.21
N CYS A 257 2.31 -5.19 23.17
CA CYS A 257 2.45 -3.74 23.33
C CYS A 257 1.08 -3.06 23.41
N VAL A 258 0.57 -2.81 24.63
CA VAL A 258 -0.79 -2.27 24.84
C VAL A 258 -0.87 -0.75 24.66
N GLN A 259 0.27 -0.05 24.76
CA GLN A 259 0.36 1.38 24.56
C GLN A 259 1.78 1.74 24.09
N GLY A 260 1.89 2.30 22.89
CA GLY A 260 3.12 2.93 22.42
C GLY A 260 3.40 4.17 23.26
N GLY A 261 4.20 4.02 24.30
CA GLY A 261 4.64 5.15 25.10
C GLY A 261 5.61 5.97 24.25
N GLY A 262 5.38 7.28 24.17
CA GLY A 262 6.07 8.16 23.22
C GLY A 262 7.60 8.12 23.25
N SER A 263 8.19 8.86 22.32
CA SER A 263 9.63 8.89 22.05
C SER A 263 10.53 8.95 23.30
N ARG A 264 11.57 8.12 23.28
CA ARG A 264 12.64 7.98 24.26
C ARG A 264 13.98 8.37 23.66
N SER A 265 14.92 8.74 24.53
CA SER A 265 16.20 9.28 24.08
C SER A 265 17.32 8.27 24.08
N ASN A 266 17.10 7.06 24.60
CA ASN A 266 18.20 6.11 24.85
C ASN A 266 18.04 4.72 24.19
N GLY A 267 16.87 4.38 23.62
CA GLY A 267 16.67 3.09 22.97
C GLY A 267 15.22 2.59 22.94
N ILE A 268 15.06 1.30 22.64
CA ILE A 268 13.78 0.60 22.68
C ILE A 268 13.61 -0.02 24.06
N PHE A 269 12.47 0.21 24.69
CA PHE A 269 12.18 -0.29 26.03
C PHE A 269 10.79 -0.92 26.13
N PHE A 270 10.66 -1.90 27.02
CA PHE A 270 9.41 -2.51 27.41
C PHE A 270 9.16 -2.28 28.90
N ASP A 271 8.04 -1.66 29.26
CA ASP A 271 7.58 -1.52 30.64
C ASP A 271 6.47 -2.55 30.90
N PRO A 272 6.78 -3.67 31.58
CA PRO A 272 5.80 -4.70 31.89
C PRO A 272 4.76 -4.17 32.90
N THR A 273 3.52 -4.00 32.45
CA THR A 273 2.42 -3.58 33.33
C THR A 273 1.83 -4.77 34.11
N THR A 274 1.61 -5.89 33.42
CA THR A 274 1.15 -7.16 34.02
C THR A 274 1.51 -8.33 33.11
N GLY A 275 2.31 -9.29 33.61
CA GLY A 275 2.62 -10.51 32.88
C GLY A 275 3.34 -10.28 31.54
N ASN A 276 2.67 -10.58 30.43
CA ASN A 276 3.20 -10.38 29.08
C ASN A 276 2.78 -9.04 28.45
N ASP A 277 1.89 -8.28 29.10
CA ASP A 277 1.33 -7.06 28.54
C ASP A 277 2.04 -5.83 29.14
N GLY A 278 2.46 -4.91 28.29
CA GLY A 278 3.24 -3.75 28.72
C GLY A 278 3.22 -2.58 27.76
N LYS A 279 3.85 -1.48 28.17
CA LYS A 279 4.04 -0.31 27.33
C LYS A 279 5.35 -0.45 26.57
N CYS A 280 5.31 -0.19 25.29
CA CYS A 280 6.49 -0.24 24.43
C CYS A 280 6.92 1.19 24.14
N PHE A 281 8.16 1.50 24.47
CA PHE A 281 8.78 2.78 24.22
C PHE A 281 9.86 2.60 23.16
N TYR A 282 10.02 3.61 22.32
CA TYR A 282 10.88 3.59 21.15
C TYR A 282 11.55 4.95 21.04
N PHE A 283 12.61 5.06 20.23
CA PHE A 283 13.49 6.22 20.26
C PHE A 283 13.39 7.09 18.99
N ASP A 284 13.78 8.38 19.10
CA ASP A 284 13.94 9.31 17.96
C ASP A 284 15.34 9.24 17.32
N PRO A 285 15.47 9.29 15.98
CA PRO A 285 16.71 8.98 15.27
C PRO A 285 17.96 9.70 15.82
N GLY A 286 19.05 8.95 16.03
CA GLY A 286 20.39 9.47 16.35
C GLY A 286 20.80 9.47 17.84
N ALA A 287 20.09 8.74 18.71
CA ALA A 287 20.35 8.75 20.16
C ALA A 287 20.37 7.36 20.84
N VAL A 288 20.68 6.26 20.15
CA VAL A 288 20.81 4.98 20.87
C VAL A 288 22.02 5.04 21.79
N ASN A 289 21.78 4.80 23.08
CA ASN A 289 22.82 4.76 24.09
C ASN A 289 22.73 3.44 24.85
N CYS A 290 23.63 2.51 24.50
CA CYS A 290 23.64 1.17 25.09
C CYS A 290 23.84 1.18 26.61
N GLY A 291 24.47 2.22 27.17
CA GLY A 291 24.72 2.36 28.61
C GLY A 291 23.64 3.11 29.37
N ALA A 292 22.49 3.41 28.76
CA ALA A 292 21.42 4.18 29.40
C ALA A 292 20.08 3.44 29.40
N ASN A 293 19.31 3.67 30.46
CA ASN A 293 17.92 3.28 30.61
C ASN A 293 17.15 4.51 31.08
N ASP A 294 16.12 4.91 30.33
CA ASP A 294 15.38 6.16 30.57
C ASP A 294 14.56 6.11 31.87
N ASN A 295 14.05 4.93 32.22
CA ASN A 295 13.36 4.71 33.48
C ASN A 295 13.70 3.34 34.09
N PRO A 296 14.86 3.21 34.76
CA PRO A 296 15.35 1.93 35.26
C PRO A 296 14.45 1.30 36.34
N SER A 297 13.48 2.04 36.88
CA SER A 297 12.52 1.48 37.84
C SER A 297 11.39 0.68 37.20
N LYS A 298 11.22 0.77 35.87
CA LYS A 298 10.07 0.20 35.15
C LYS A 298 10.42 -0.40 33.81
N GLU A 299 11.46 0.09 33.15
CA GLU A 299 11.75 -0.24 31.76
C GLU A 299 12.81 -1.34 31.67
N ALA A 300 12.53 -2.34 30.85
CA ALA A 300 13.44 -3.37 30.38
C ALA A 300 13.95 -3.00 28.98
N PRO A 301 15.27 -3.03 28.71
CA PRO A 301 15.81 -2.63 27.41
C PRO A 301 15.67 -3.76 26.39
N VAL A 302 15.45 -3.41 25.12
CA VAL A 302 15.50 -4.32 23.98
C VAL A 302 16.77 -4.03 23.18
N CYS A 303 17.66 -5.01 23.10
CA CYS A 303 19.05 -4.81 22.68
C CYS A 303 19.42 -5.73 21.53
N TYR A 304 20.19 -5.21 20.57
CA TYR A 304 20.89 -6.04 19.60
C TYR A 304 22.32 -6.31 20.10
N CYS A 305 22.62 -7.56 20.41
CA CYS A 305 23.93 -7.96 20.90
C CYS A 305 24.84 -8.45 19.77
N ALA A 306 26.12 -8.07 19.80
CA ALA A 306 27.07 -8.54 18.80
C ALA A 306 27.18 -10.09 18.85
N PRO A 307 27.30 -10.76 17.68
CA PRO A 307 27.49 -12.20 17.65
C PRO A 307 28.74 -12.60 18.45
N ALA A 308 28.70 -13.76 19.11
CA ALA A 308 29.89 -14.33 19.73
C ALA A 308 30.96 -14.58 18.66
N ARG A 309 32.19 -14.08 18.87
CA ARG A 309 33.32 -14.39 17.98
C ARG A 309 33.69 -15.86 18.20
N ILE A 310 33.59 -16.66 17.15
CA ILE A 310 34.07 -18.04 17.10
C ILE A 310 35.58 -18.03 16.86
#